data_AF-A0A9X1SZV9-F1
#
_entry.id   AF-A0A9X1SZV9-F1
#
_cell.length_a   1.000
_cell.length_b   1.000
_cell.length_c   1.000
_cell.angle_alpha   90.00
_cell.angle_beta   90.00
_cell.angle_gamma   90.00
#
_symmetry.space_group_name_H-M   'P 1'
#
loop_
_entity.id
_entity.type
_entity.pdbx_description
1 polymer ?
#
loop_
_entity_poly.entity_id
_entity_poly.type
_entity_poly.pdbx_seq_one_letter_code
_entity_poly.pdbx_strand_id
1 'polypeptide(L)'
;MSSNVEPRTFGHGTMEGSKDVDACQVALNEAFEAINASGEVSVGSAAGAELPRELQELIKQAESSGWDRDVAEAAIRQLARERLGASGASFD
;
A
#
# COMPACT_ATOMS: atom_id res chain seq x y z
N MET A 1 22.40 -40.88 -9.12
CA MET A 1 20.95 -41.02 -9.34
C MET A 1 20.40 -41.47 -8.00
N SER A 2 19.70 -40.68 -7.20
CA SER A 2 18.65 -39.73 -7.54
C SER A 2 18.61 -38.58 -6.52
N SER A 3 18.41 -37.36 -7.02
CA SER A 3 18.09 -36.19 -6.20
C SER A 3 16.75 -36.40 -5.50
N ASN A 4 16.76 -36.41 -4.18
CA ASN A 4 15.54 -36.21 -3.40
C ASN A 4 15.34 -34.70 -3.22
N VAL A 5 14.80 -34.04 -4.25
CA VAL A 5 14.30 -32.67 -4.13
C VAL A 5 12.85 -32.76 -3.70
N GLU A 6 12.62 -32.56 -2.41
CA GLU A 6 11.28 -32.31 -1.89
C GLU A 6 10.76 -31.02 -2.55
N PRO A 7 9.60 -31.01 -3.22
CA PRO A 7 8.98 -29.77 -3.60
C PRO A 7 8.54 -29.09 -2.30
N ARG A 8 9.32 -28.10 -1.86
CA ARG A 8 8.89 -27.14 -0.84
C ARG A 8 7.74 -26.37 -1.45
N THR A 9 6.54 -26.94 -1.33
CA THR A 9 5.29 -26.22 -1.57
C THR A 9 5.25 -25.10 -0.55
N PHE A 10 5.72 -23.93 -0.97
CA PHE A 10 5.48 -22.69 -0.26
C PHE A 10 3.97 -22.43 -0.37
N GLY A 11 3.23 -22.98 0.59
CA GLY A 11 1.83 -22.65 0.80
C GLY A 11 1.75 -21.25 1.38
N HIS A 12 1.32 -20.30 0.58
CA HIS A 12 0.55 -19.12 0.96
C HIS A 12 0.24 -18.34 -0.32
N GLY A 13 -0.96 -17.95 -0.67
CA GLY A 13 -2.30 -18.20 -0.17
C GLY A 13 -3.20 -17.88 -1.37
N THR A 14 -4.46 -18.26 -1.31
CA THR A 14 -5.50 -17.93 -2.27
C THR A 14 -5.33 -16.55 -2.89
N MET A 15 -5.34 -16.50 -4.23
CA MET A 15 -5.57 -15.30 -5.02
C MET A 15 -6.99 -14.80 -4.74
N GLU A 16 -7.22 -14.24 -3.55
CA GLU A 16 -8.33 -13.34 -3.24
C GLU A 16 -7.79 -11.89 -3.37
N GLY A 17 -7.01 -11.68 -4.44
CA GLY A 17 -6.12 -10.52 -4.64
C GLY A 17 -6.81 -9.19 -4.91
N SER A 18 -8.06 -9.02 -4.47
CA SER A 18 -8.79 -7.75 -4.51
C SER A 18 -9.13 -7.23 -3.11
N LYS A 19 -8.96 -8.05 -2.06
CA LYS A 19 -9.37 -7.72 -0.68
C LYS A 19 -8.22 -7.58 0.32
N ASP A 20 -7.03 -8.06 -0.06
CA ASP A 20 -5.85 -7.96 0.79
C ASP A 20 -5.30 -6.54 0.81
N VAL A 21 -5.48 -5.86 1.95
CA VAL A 21 -4.97 -4.51 2.19
C VAL A 21 -3.45 -4.46 2.09
N ASP A 22 -2.74 -5.49 2.56
CA ASP A 22 -1.28 -5.59 2.47
C ASP A 22 -0.80 -5.68 1.01
N ALA A 23 -1.44 -6.53 0.20
CA ALA A 23 -1.11 -6.66 -1.21
C ALA A 23 -1.43 -5.37 -1.99
N CYS A 24 -2.56 -4.73 -1.69
CA CYS A 24 -2.92 -3.43 -2.25
C CYS A 24 -1.92 -2.36 -1.81
N GLN A 25 -1.50 -2.38 -0.55
CA GLN A 25 -0.49 -1.48 -0.01
C GLN A 25 0.84 -1.61 -0.75
N VAL A 26 1.32 -2.83 -1.01
CA VAL A 26 2.55 -3.04 -1.80
C VAL A 26 2.39 -2.49 -3.22
N ALA A 27 1.23 -2.70 -3.85
CA ALA A 27 0.95 -2.19 -5.20
C ALA A 27 0.85 -0.66 -5.25
N LEU A 28 0.30 -0.02 -4.22
CA LEU A 28 0.15 1.43 -4.13
C LEU A 28 1.39 2.12 -3.54
N ASN A 29 2.32 1.37 -2.95
CA ASN A 29 3.50 1.90 -2.28
C ASN A 29 4.32 2.80 -3.23
N GLU A 30 4.70 2.29 -4.40
CA GLU A 30 5.54 3.02 -5.36
C GLU A 30 4.89 4.34 -5.81
N ALA A 31 3.60 4.31 -6.13
CA ALA A 31 2.85 5.50 -6.54
C ALA A 31 2.63 6.48 -5.37
N PHE A 32 2.42 5.97 -4.15
CA PHE A 32 2.36 6.79 -2.93
C PHE A 32 3.71 7.46 -2.65
N GLU A 33 4.83 6.76 -2.80
CA GLU A 33 6.17 7.32 -2.68
C GLU A 33 6.41 8.42 -3.70
N ALA A 34 6.00 8.21 -4.96
CA ALA A 34 6.15 9.20 -6.02
C ALA A 34 5.44 10.52 -5.67
N ILE A 35 4.19 10.45 -5.19
CA ILE A 35 3.41 11.64 -4.80
C ILE A 35 4.05 12.36 -3.59
N ASN A 36 4.56 11.60 -2.62
CA ASN A 36 5.26 12.19 -1.47
C ASN A 36 6.61 12.82 -1.89
N ALA A 37 7.34 12.18 -2.81
CA ALA A 37 8.61 12.66 -3.33
C ALA A 37 8.45 13.94 -4.16
N SER A 38 7.33 14.08 -4.88
CA SER A 38 6.96 15.32 -5.57
C SER A 38 6.65 16.48 -4.61
N GLY A 39 6.41 16.20 -3.32
CA GLY A 39 6.01 17.19 -2.32
C GLY A 39 4.57 17.71 -2.51
N GLU A 40 3.80 17.08 -3.40
CA GLU A 40 2.41 17.47 -3.71
C GLU A 40 1.45 17.13 -2.58
N VAL A 41 1.80 16.12 -1.77
CA VAL A 41 1.05 15.73 -0.58
C VAL A 41 1.96 15.72 0.64
N SER A 42 1.56 16.47 1.67
CA SER A 42 2.11 16.26 3.01
C SER A 42 1.56 14.96 3.58
N VAL A 43 2.45 14.06 4.01
CA VAL A 43 2.10 12.79 4.69
C VAL A 43 1.09 13.03 5.85
N GLY A 44 1.19 14.18 6.53
CA GLY A 44 0.23 14.60 7.56
C GLY A 44 -1.21 14.72 7.09
N SER A 45 -1.43 15.20 5.87
CA SER A 45 -2.76 15.29 5.24
C SER A 45 -3.27 13.91 4.83
N ALA A 46 -2.37 13.04 4.35
CA ALA A 46 -2.68 11.67 3.94
C ALA A 46 -3.21 10.77 5.09
N ALA A 47 -2.76 11.03 6.31
CA ALA A 47 -3.20 10.32 7.52
C ALA A 47 -4.37 11.01 8.25
N GLY A 48 -4.79 12.18 7.78
CA GLY A 48 -5.86 12.99 8.37
C GLY A 48 -7.27 12.48 8.04
N ALA A 49 -8.28 13.24 8.47
CA ALA A 49 -9.69 12.92 8.21
C ALA A 49 -10.07 13.05 6.72
N GLU A 50 -9.37 13.90 5.97
CA GLU A 50 -9.59 14.13 4.54
C GLU A 50 -8.38 13.68 3.72
N LEU A 51 -8.59 12.73 2.82
CA LEU A 51 -7.57 12.30 1.88
C LEU A 51 -7.38 13.37 0.79
N PRO A 52 -6.15 13.84 0.56
CA PRO A 52 -5.84 14.77 -0.52
C PRO A 52 -6.17 14.17 -1.88
N ARG A 53 -6.46 15.04 -2.85
CA ARG A 53 -6.93 14.67 -4.19
C ARG A 53 -6.02 13.63 -4.86
N GLU A 54 -4.71 13.79 -4.79
CA GLU A 54 -3.75 12.85 -5.39
C GLU A 54 -3.91 11.42 -4.84
N LEU A 55 -4.21 11.29 -3.56
CA LEU A 55 -4.47 9.98 -2.94
C LEU A 55 -5.84 9.43 -3.32
N GLN A 56 -6.84 10.29 -3.52
CA GLN A 56 -8.14 9.87 -4.05
C GLN A 56 -8.03 9.37 -5.51
N GLU A 57 -7.17 9.99 -6.32
CA GLU A 57 -6.88 9.52 -7.68
C GLU A 57 -6.17 8.15 -7.66
N LEU A 58 -5.25 7.95 -6.71
CA LEU A 58 -4.61 6.66 -6.44
C LEU A 58 -5.63 5.55 -6.10
N ILE A 59 -6.62 5.86 -5.27
CA ILE A 59 -7.72 4.94 -4.93
C ILE A 59 -8.51 4.58 -6.19
N LYS A 60 -8.87 5.57 -7.02
CA LYS A 60 -9.58 5.31 -8.30
C LYS A 60 -8.74 4.48 -9.26
N GLN A 61 -7.42 4.68 -9.28
CA GLN A 61 -6.51 3.86 -10.10
C GLN A 61 -6.51 2.41 -9.59
N ALA A 62 -6.46 2.22 -8.28
CA ALA A 62 -6.57 0.89 -7.66
C ALA A 62 -7.90 0.22 -8.02
N GLU A 63 -9.03 0.94 -7.91
CA GLU A 63 -10.34 0.47 -8.33
C GLU A 63 -10.35 0.06 -9.81
N SER A 64 -9.75 0.87 -10.69
CA SER A 64 -9.65 0.55 -12.11
C SER A 64 -8.74 -0.65 -12.40
N SER A 65 -7.81 -0.97 -11.51
CA SER A 65 -6.98 -2.18 -11.54
C SER A 65 -7.67 -3.41 -10.92
N GLY A 66 -8.87 -3.25 -10.35
CA GLY A 66 -9.66 -4.34 -9.76
C GLY A 66 -9.51 -4.51 -8.25
N TRP A 67 -8.97 -3.51 -7.55
CA TRP A 67 -8.97 -3.46 -6.08
C TRP A 67 -10.26 -2.86 -5.54
N ASP A 68 -10.64 -3.22 -4.33
CA ASP A 68 -11.76 -2.55 -3.67
C ASP A 68 -11.35 -1.15 -3.18
N ARG A 69 -12.27 -0.19 -3.27
CA ARG A 69 -12.05 1.19 -2.82
C ARG A 69 -11.67 1.26 -1.35
N ASP A 70 -12.36 0.49 -0.51
CA ASP A 70 -12.18 0.49 0.94
C ASP A 70 -10.79 -0.07 1.29
N VAL A 71 -10.36 -1.08 0.54
CA VAL A 71 -9.03 -1.72 0.65
C VAL A 71 -7.93 -0.75 0.24
N ALA A 72 -8.09 -0.06 -0.89
CA ALA A 72 -7.15 0.94 -1.36
C ALA A 72 -7.07 2.14 -0.39
N GLU A 73 -8.20 2.58 0.15
CA GLU A 73 -8.25 3.65 1.15
C GLU A 73 -7.52 3.24 2.45
N ALA A 74 -7.80 2.04 2.95
CA ALA A 74 -7.15 1.50 4.14
C ALA A 74 -5.63 1.32 3.95
N ALA A 75 -5.21 0.87 2.77
CA ALA A 75 -3.80 0.71 2.40
C ALA A 75 -3.07 2.06 2.39
N ILE A 76 -3.64 3.07 1.74
CA ILE A 76 -3.05 4.41 1.69
C ILE A 76 -2.98 5.05 3.09
N ARG A 77 -4.02 4.90 3.92
CA ARG A 77 -3.98 5.40 5.30
C ARG A 77 -2.91 4.69 6.14
N GLN A 78 -2.71 3.39 5.95
CA GLN A 78 -1.61 2.67 6.61
C GLN A 78 -0.25 3.20 6.15
N LEU A 79 -0.01 3.32 4.84
CA LEU A 79 1.22 3.91 4.31
C LEU A 79 1.49 5.30 4.88
N ALA A 80 0.47 6.16 4.91
CA ALA A 80 0.59 7.50 5.47
C ALA A 80 0.95 7.47 6.96
N ARG A 81 0.33 6.59 7.74
CA ARG A 81 0.63 6.43 9.17
C ARG A 81 2.02 5.85 9.41
N GLU A 82 2.43 4.85 8.65
CA GLU A 82 3.77 4.27 8.73
C GLU A 82 4.82 5.33 8.40
N ARG A 83 4.56 6.17 7.40
CA ARG A 83 5.45 7.29 7.05
C ARG A 83 5.47 8.38 8.12
N LEU A 84 4.33 8.78 8.68
CA LEU A 84 4.31 9.71 9.81
C LEU A 84 5.03 9.14 11.03
N GLY A 85 4.86 7.85 11.32
CA GLY A 85 5.56 7.17 12.40
C GLY A 85 7.06 7.09 12.16
N ALA A 86 7.50 6.79 10.93
CA ALA A 86 8.90 6.78 10.54
C ALA A 86 9.53 8.18 10.60
N SER A 87 8.83 9.21 10.10
CA SER A 87 9.28 10.61 10.18
C SER A 87 9.28 11.14 11.62
N GLY A 88 8.31 10.74 12.45
CA GLY A 88 8.25 11.11 13.86
C GLY A 88 9.32 10.43 14.72
N ALA A 89 9.75 9.22 14.35
CA ALA A 89 10.87 8.52 14.99
C ALA A 89 12.25 9.09 14.61
N SER A 90 12.30 10.05 13.68
CA SER A 90 13.55 10.66 13.19
C SER A 90 14.02 11.87 14.03
N PHE A 91 13.29 12.24 15.08
CA PHE A 91 13.67 13.34 15.98
C PHE A 91 14.18 12.77 17.32
N ASP A 92 15.48 12.45 17.38
CA ASP A 92 16.29 12.36 18.62
C ASP A 92 17.49 13.30 18.47
#